data_AF-A0A7W1TI53-F1
#
_entry.id   AF-A0A7W1TI53-F1
#
_cell.length_a   1.000
_cell.length_b   1.000
_cell.length_c   1.000
_cell.angle_alpha   90.00
_cell.angle_beta   90.00
_cell.angle_gamma   90.00
#
_symmetry.space_group_name_H-M   'P 1'
#
loop_
_entity.id
_entity.type
_entity.pdbx_description
1 polymer ?
#
loop_
_entity_poly.entity_id
_entity_poly.type
_entity_poly.pdbx_seq_one_letter_code
_entity_poly.pdbx_strand_id
1 'polypeptide(L)'
;MSALQSLSPGAFLALILGTLYGSLGHLVFGRRLVHLPLFLLTGIASCMLAWGFHLQFFHQLPAPGGLPIVEASAVAWLLLSFVAAWRRFVL
;
A
#
# COMPACT_ATOMS: atom_id res chain seq x y z
N MET A 1 -20.14 15.61 -8.67
CA MET A 1 -18.70 15.32 -8.86
C MET A 1 -18.39 14.09 -8.05
N SER A 2 -17.88 13.01 -8.65
CA SER A 2 -17.59 11.78 -7.90
C SER A 2 -16.42 12.03 -6.95
N ALA A 3 -16.46 11.47 -5.73
CA ALA A 3 -15.45 11.69 -4.69
C ALA A 3 -14.00 11.35 -5.12
N LEU A 4 -13.84 10.58 -6.19
CA LEU A 4 -12.54 10.26 -6.79
C LEU A 4 -11.93 11.44 -7.57
N GLN A 5 -12.75 12.33 -8.12
CA GLN A 5 -12.28 13.49 -8.88
C GLN A 5 -11.70 14.60 -8.00
N SER A 6 -11.96 14.57 -6.68
CA SER A 6 -11.39 15.51 -5.71
C SER A 6 -10.07 15.05 -5.10
N LEU A 7 -9.58 13.85 -5.43
CA LEU A 7 -8.33 13.33 -4.87
C LEU A 7 -7.12 13.90 -5.62
N SER A 8 -6.03 14.14 -4.88
CA SER A 8 -4.75 14.43 -5.51
C SER A 8 -4.29 13.22 -6.34
N PRO A 9 -3.53 13.42 -7.43
CA PRO A 9 -3.04 12.32 -8.26
C PRO A 9 -2.23 11.28 -7.47
N GLY A 10 -1.39 11.74 -6.53
CA GLY A 10 -0.63 10.84 -5.66
C GLY A 10 -1.50 10.03 -4.71
N ALA A 11 -2.56 10.65 -4.16
CA ALA A 11 -3.50 9.93 -3.29
C ALA A 11 -4.30 8.87 -4.06
N PHE A 12 -4.74 9.21 -5.27
CA PHE A 12 -5.43 8.28 -6.16
C PHE A 12 -4.52 7.09 -6.53
N LEU A 13 -3.26 7.37 -6.90
CA LEU A 13 -2.26 6.34 -7.17
C LEU A 13 -1.99 5.46 -5.95
N ALA A 14 -1.85 6.05 -4.77
CA ALA A 14 -1.63 5.32 -3.53
C ALA A 14 -2.80 4.38 -3.18
N LEU A 15 -4.05 4.81 -3.43
CA LEU A 15 -5.22 3.96 -3.28
C LEU A 15 -5.19 2.77 -4.25
N ILE A 16 -4.91 2.99 -5.53
CA ILE A 16 -4.87 1.93 -6.55
C ILE A 16 -3.74 0.95 -6.24
N LEU A 17 -2.50 1.45 -6.11
CA LEU A 17 -1.32 0.63 -5.83
C LEU A 17 -1.46 -0.09 -4.50
N GLY A 18 -1.94 0.59 -3.47
CA GLY A 18 -2.16 -0.03 -2.17
C GLY A 18 -3.22 -1.13 -2.20
N THR A 19 -4.31 -0.94 -2.96
CA THR A 19 -5.32 -2.00 -3.16
C THR A 19 -4.74 -3.19 -3.92
N LEU A 20 -3.92 -2.93 -4.95
CA LEU A 20 -3.23 -3.95 -5.72
C LEU A 20 -2.26 -4.75 -4.84
N TYR A 21 -1.38 -4.08 -4.09
CA TYR A 21 -0.43 -4.73 -3.19
C TYR A 21 -1.13 -5.46 -2.05
N GLY A 22 -2.21 -4.90 -1.48
CA GLY A 22 -3.02 -5.58 -0.50
C GLY A 22 -3.64 -6.86 -1.05
N SER A 23 -4.15 -6.82 -2.28
CA SER A 23 -4.70 -8.01 -2.95
C SER A 23 -3.62 -9.06 -3.21
N LEU A 24 -2.45 -8.65 -3.71
CA LEU A 24 -1.30 -9.55 -3.93
C LEU A 24 -0.78 -10.12 -2.61
N GLY A 25 -0.62 -9.30 -1.59
CA GLY A 25 -0.23 -9.72 -0.25
C GLY A 25 -1.22 -10.72 0.35
N HIS A 26 -2.52 -10.54 0.09
CA HIS A 26 -3.53 -11.52 0.46
C HIS A 26 -3.38 -12.83 -0.31
N LEU A 27 -3.07 -12.80 -1.61
CA LEU A 27 -2.82 -14.03 -2.37
C LEU A 27 -1.58 -14.78 -1.89
N VAL A 28 -0.53 -14.06 -1.49
CA VAL A 28 0.74 -14.64 -1.03
C VAL A 28 0.64 -15.16 0.41
N PHE A 29 0.01 -14.41 1.32
CA PHE A 29 0.04 -14.68 2.76
C PHE A 29 -1.34 -15.05 3.35
N GLY A 30 -2.42 -14.81 2.61
CA GLY A 30 -3.79 -15.04 3.05
C GLY A 30 -4.23 -16.48 2.79
N ARG A 31 -4.76 -17.13 3.84
CA ARG A 31 -5.38 -18.47 3.74
C ARG A 31 -6.91 -18.43 3.82
N ARG A 32 -7.48 -17.30 4.27
CA ARG A 32 -8.92 -17.14 4.50
C ARG A 32 -9.37 -15.76 4.03
N LEU A 33 -10.48 -15.70 3.27
CA LEU A 33 -11.07 -14.47 2.74
C LEU A 33 -11.36 -13.41 3.81
N VAL A 34 -11.62 -13.81 5.05
CA VAL A 34 -11.86 -12.90 6.19
C VAL A 34 -10.69 -11.94 6.44
N HIS A 35 -9.47 -12.29 6.03
CA HIS A 35 -8.31 -11.41 6.20
C HIS A 35 -8.09 -10.44 5.05
N LEU A 36 -8.82 -10.57 3.94
CA LEU A 36 -8.74 -9.65 2.81
C LEU A 36 -8.82 -8.17 3.22
N PRO A 37 -9.80 -7.70 4.03
CA PRO A 37 -9.88 -6.29 4.40
C PRO A 37 -8.63 -5.81 5.13
N LEU A 38 -8.00 -6.65 5.97
CA LEU A 38 -6.78 -6.27 6.66
C LEU A 38 -5.62 -6.04 5.68
N PHE A 39 -5.43 -6.94 4.72
CA PHE A 39 -4.37 -6.80 3.72
C PHE A 39 -4.61 -5.59 2.80
N LEU A 40 -5.87 -5.34 2.41
CA LEU A 40 -6.25 -4.16 1.64
C LEU A 40 -5.95 -2.86 2.39
N LEU A 41 -6.40 -2.75 3.65
CA LEU A 41 -6.13 -1.57 4.48
C LEU A 41 -4.63 -1.37 4.69
N THR A 42 -3.88 -2.46 4.91
CA THR A 42 -2.42 -2.39 5.07
C THR A 42 -1.73 -1.90 3.80
N GLY A 43 -2.12 -2.39 2.63
CA GLY A 43 -1.58 -1.95 1.35
C GLY A 43 -1.89 -0.49 1.04
N ILE A 44 -3.14 -0.05 1.28
CA ILE A 44 -3.53 1.36 1.10
C ILE A 44 -2.78 2.26 2.08
N ALA A 45 -2.73 1.89 3.37
CA ALA A 45 -2.06 2.67 4.40
C ALA A 45 -0.57 2.83 4.10
N SER A 46 0.12 1.76 3.71
CA SER A 46 1.55 1.82 3.39
C SER A 46 1.88 2.76 2.22
N CYS A 47 1.11 2.69 1.12
CA CYS A 47 1.28 3.63 0.00
C CYS A 47 0.95 5.08 0.39
N MET A 48 -0.10 5.28 1.20
CA MET A 48 -0.47 6.59 1.76
C MET A 48 0.64 7.16 2.66
N LEU A 49 1.28 6.33 3.48
CA LEU A 49 2.40 6.73 4.33
C LEU A 49 3.59 7.16 3.47
N ALA A 50 3.95 6.39 2.44
CA ALA A 50 5.05 6.75 1.55
C ALA A 50 4.81 8.08 0.82
N TRP A 51 3.58 8.32 0.37
CA TRP A 51 3.18 9.59 -0.25
C TRP A 51 3.16 10.75 0.76
N GLY A 52 2.43 10.60 1.86
CA GLY A 52 2.22 11.66 2.85
C GLY A 52 3.51 12.10 3.54
N PHE A 53 4.41 11.16 3.83
CA PHE A 53 5.73 11.45 4.41
C PHE A 53 6.81 11.78 3.37
N HIS A 54 6.48 11.81 2.08
CA HIS A 54 7.44 12.04 1.00
C HIS A 54 8.69 11.15 1.15
N LEU A 55 8.48 9.85 1.38
CA LEU A 55 9.55 8.86 1.53
C LEU A 55 10.23 8.63 0.17
N GLN A 56 11.04 9.59 -0.26
CA GLN A 56 11.78 9.54 -1.52
C GLN A 56 13.28 9.46 -1.21
N PHE A 57 13.78 8.24 -1.16
CA PHE A 57 15.19 7.99 -0.92
C PHE A 57 15.98 8.17 -2.23
N PHE A 58 15.39 7.77 -3.35
CA PHE A 58 16.00 7.87 -4.68
C PHE A 58 15.31 8.93 -5.52
N HIS A 59 15.93 10.11 -5.61
CA HIS A 59 15.37 11.24 -6.34
C HIS A 59 15.35 11.04 -7.87
N GLN A 60 16.09 10.06 -8.37
CA GLN A 60 16.17 9.74 -9.81
C GLN A 60 15.06 8.78 -10.27
N LEU A 61 14.28 8.21 -9.33
CA LEU A 61 13.23 7.25 -9.64
C LEU A 61 11.88 7.95 -9.91
N PRO A 62 10.99 7.34 -10.71
CA PRO A 62 9.72 7.95 -11.07
C PRO A 62 8.80 8.15 -9.86
N ALA A 63 8.33 9.39 -9.69
CA ALA A 63 7.38 9.79 -8.65
C ALA A 63 6.14 10.50 -9.22
N PRO A 64 5.31 9.84 -10.05
CA PRO A 64 4.12 10.45 -10.63
C PRO A 64 3.14 10.87 -9.53
N GLY A 65 2.61 12.09 -9.63
CA GLY A 65 1.71 12.65 -8.62
C GLY A 65 2.37 12.83 -7.24
N GLY A 66 3.71 12.79 -7.16
CA GLY A 66 4.47 12.88 -5.91
C GLY A 66 4.53 11.56 -5.13
N LEU A 67 4.04 10.44 -5.67
CA LEU A 67 4.15 9.13 -5.04
C LEU A 67 5.44 8.43 -5.49
N PRO A 68 6.46 8.28 -4.63
CA PRO A 68 7.67 7.53 -4.97
C PRO A 68 7.34 6.04 -5.07
N ILE A 69 7.17 5.51 -6.28
CA ILE A 69 6.58 4.18 -6.52
C ILE A 69 7.41 3.07 -5.88
N VAL A 70 8.74 3.14 -6.00
CA VAL A 70 9.64 2.08 -5.53
C VAL A 70 9.64 2.02 -4.01
N GLU A 71 9.74 3.17 -3.37
CA GLU A 71 9.69 3.31 -1.91
C GLU A 71 8.31 2.91 -1.38
N ALA A 72 7.23 3.35 -2.02
CA ALA A 72 5.87 2.93 -1.67
C ALA A 72 5.69 1.41 -1.78
N SER A 73 6.25 0.79 -2.83
CA SER A 73 6.25 -0.67 -3.00
C SER A 73 6.99 -1.35 -1.87
N ALA A 74 8.19 -0.88 -1.52
CA ALA A 74 9.00 -1.44 -0.46
C ALA A 74 8.30 -1.34 0.90
N VAL A 75 7.77 -0.15 1.24
CA VAL A 75 7.01 0.09 2.48
C VAL A 75 5.78 -0.82 2.53
N ALA A 76 5.06 -0.97 1.42
CA ALA A 76 3.91 -1.85 1.34
C ALA A 76 4.26 -3.31 1.63
N TRP A 77 5.26 -3.87 0.96
CA TRP A 77 5.66 -5.25 1.18
C TRP A 77 6.20 -5.49 2.59
N LEU A 78 6.98 -4.57 3.15
CA LEU A 78 7.46 -4.67 4.53
C LEU A 78 6.30 -4.70 5.53
N LEU A 79 5.32 -3.79 5.41
CA LEU A 79 4.15 -3.78 6.29
C LEU A 79 3.27 -5.01 6.09
N LEU A 80 3.03 -5.44 4.84
CA LEU A 80 2.24 -6.63 4.55
C LEU A 80 2.90 -7.89 5.10
N SER A 81 4.22 -8.02 4.98
CA SER A 81 5.00 -9.12 5.58
C SER A 81 4.96 -9.07 7.10
N PHE A 82 5.07 -7.88 7.70
CA PHE A 82 4.92 -7.70 9.14
C PHE A 82 3.54 -8.14 9.62
N VAL A 83 2.47 -7.67 8.97
CA VAL A 83 1.08 -8.05 9.28
C VAL A 83 0.87 -9.55 9.08
N ALA A 84 1.40 -10.13 8.00
CA ALA A 84 1.34 -11.57 7.76
C ALA A 84 2.04 -12.38 8.87
N ALA A 85 3.23 -11.94 9.29
CA ALA A 85 3.98 -12.57 10.38
C ALA A 85 3.25 -12.43 11.71
N TRP A 86 2.80 -11.22 12.06
CA TRP A 86 2.05 -10.94 13.28
C TRP A 86 0.80 -11.81 13.39
N ARG A 87 0.03 -11.92 12.30
CA ARG A 87 -1.14 -12.78 12.25
C ARG A 87 -0.82 -14.23 12.58
N ARG A 88 0.32 -14.76 12.15
CA ARG A 88 0.71 -16.16 12.42
C ARG A 88 1.00 -16.42 13.90
N PHE A 89 1.39 -15.40 14.67
CA PHE A 89 1.70 -15.53 16.09
C PHE A 89 0.50 -15.26 17.00
N VAL A 90 -0.47 -14.47 16.55
CA VAL A 90 -1.56 -13.94 17.40
C VAL A 90 -2.95 -14.52 17.05
N LEU A 91 -3.17 -14.98 15.82
CA LEU A 91 -4.46 -15.48 15.33
C LEU A 91 -4.37 -16.95 14.86
#